data_AF-A0AAU8FMY1-F1
#
_entry.id   AF-A0AAU8FMY1-F1
#
_cell.length_a   1.000
_cell.length_b   1.000
_cell.length_c   1.000
_cell.angle_alpha   90.00
_cell.angle_beta   90.00
_cell.angle_gamma   90.00
#
_symmetry.space_group_name_H-M   'P 1'
#
loop_
_entity.id
_entity.type
_entity.pdbx_description
1 polymer ?
#
loop_
_entity_poly.entity_id
_entity_poly.type
_entity_poly.pdbx_seq_one_letter_code
_entity_poly.pdbx_strand_id
1 'polypeptide(L)'
;MDKEIHIRNLVYKYISNQCNGPEQDELLRHLRTPAGKWVFDEVMTSEADKIFTQREEIEPAVSTRLLGRLRENMVSEDAAGEHRTPFYRNRNFVVAATAALALLALLAIYWLRR
;
A
#
# COMPACT_ATOMS: atom_id res chain seq x y z
N MET A 1 -21.28 -19.66 -22.77
CA MET A 1 -20.99 -20.91 -22.05
C MET A 1 -19.59 -21.44 -22.39
N ASP A 2 -19.29 -21.83 -23.63
CA ASP A 2 -17.96 -22.39 -23.98
C ASP A 2 -16.76 -21.47 -23.70
N LYS A 3 -16.92 -20.15 -23.91
CA LYS A 3 -15.85 -19.17 -23.66
C LYS A 3 -15.51 -19.02 -22.17
N GLU A 4 -16.51 -19.11 -21.29
CA GLU A 4 -16.30 -18.98 -19.83
C GLU A 4 -15.64 -20.23 -19.27
N ILE A 5 -16.03 -21.41 -19.76
CA ILE A 5 -15.39 -22.68 -19.43
C ILE A 5 -13.91 -22.66 -19.88
N HIS A 6 -13.64 -22.15 -21.08
CA HIS A 6 -12.28 -22.00 -21.59
C HIS A 6 -11.42 -21.06 -20.75
N ILE A 7 -11.95 -19.87 -20.40
CA ILE A 7 -11.25 -18.92 -19.52
C ILE A 7 -11.00 -19.56 -18.15
N ARG A 8 -11.99 -20.24 -17.57
CA ARG A 8 -11.86 -20.95 -16.29
C ARG A 8 -10.73 -21.99 -16.33
N ASN A 9 -10.63 -22.77 -17.41
CA ASN A 9 -9.55 -23.74 -17.59
C ASN A 9 -8.17 -23.07 -17.71
N LEU A 10 -8.08 -21.95 -18.43
CA LEU A 10 -6.84 -21.16 -18.50
C LEU A 10 -6.43 -20.62 -17.12
N VAL A 11 -7.39 -20.15 -16.32
CA VAL A 11 -7.14 -19.69 -14.95
C VAL A 11 -6.64 -20.83 -14.07
N TYR A 12 -7.24 -22.01 -14.13
CA TYR A 12 -6.76 -23.17 -13.37
C TYR A 12 -5.33 -23.57 -13.77
N LYS A 13 -5.05 -23.64 -15.09
CA LYS A 13 -3.68 -23.89 -15.58
C LYS A 13 -2.68 -22.84 -15.10
N TYR A 14 -3.09 -21.57 -15.06
CA TYR A 14 -2.25 -20.47 -14.59
C TYR A 14 -1.93 -20.60 -13.10
N ILE A 15 -2.93 -20.86 -12.24
CA ILE A 15 -2.74 -21.03 -10.80
C ILE A 15 -1.88 -22.27 -10.50
N SER A 16 -2.05 -23.36 -11.27
CA SER A 16 -1.24 -24.58 -11.13
C SER A 16 0.14 -24.50 -11.79
N ASN A 17 0.55 -23.35 -12.31
CA ASN A 17 1.82 -23.15 -13.03
C ASN A 17 2.04 -24.12 -14.22
N GLN A 18 0.94 -24.51 -14.88
CA GLN A 18 0.92 -25.39 -16.06
C GLN A 18 0.59 -24.62 -17.35
N CYS A 19 0.58 -23.30 -17.29
CA CYS A 19 0.23 -22.43 -18.40
C CYS A 19 1.47 -22.17 -19.27
N ASN A 20 1.35 -22.39 -20.57
CA ASN A 20 2.41 -22.08 -21.53
C ASN A 20 2.36 -20.59 -21.92
N GLY A 21 3.45 -20.03 -22.44
CA GLY A 21 3.54 -18.61 -22.81
C GLY A 21 2.35 -18.08 -23.65
N PRO A 22 1.94 -18.75 -24.74
CA PRO A 22 0.78 -18.32 -25.53
C PRO A 22 -0.55 -18.38 -24.78
N GLU A 23 -0.73 -19.37 -23.88
CA GLU A 23 -1.93 -19.51 -23.05
C GLU A 23 -2.00 -18.40 -21.99
N GLN A 24 -0.84 -17.98 -21.47
CA GLN A 24 -0.74 -16.85 -20.54
C GLN A 24 -1.12 -15.53 -21.22
N ASP A 25 -0.61 -15.28 -22.43
CA ASP A 25 -0.97 -14.10 -23.21
C ASP A 25 -2.47 -14.09 -23.56
N GLU A 26 -3.04 -15.26 -23.86
CA GLU A 26 -4.47 -15.44 -24.07
C GLU A 26 -5.29 -15.11 -22.83
N LEU A 27 -4.89 -15.63 -21.67
CA LEU A 27 -5.53 -15.31 -20.40
C LEU A 27 -5.48 -13.80 -20.12
N LEU A 28 -4.32 -13.16 -20.28
CA LEU A 28 -4.15 -11.71 -20.08
C LEU A 28 -5.06 -10.90 -21.00
N ARG A 29 -5.29 -11.35 -22.24
CA ARG A 29 -6.24 -10.74 -23.16
C ARG A 29 -7.69 -10.86 -22.65
N HIS A 30 -8.07 -12.01 -22.11
CA HIS A 30 -9.40 -12.23 -21.54
C HIS A 30 -9.63 -11.43 -20.26
N LEU A 31 -8.61 -11.27 -19.41
CA LEU A 31 -8.67 -10.45 -18.18
C LEU A 31 -8.88 -8.95 -18.45
N ARG A 32 -8.66 -8.47 -19.68
CA ARG A 32 -9.02 -7.09 -20.06
C ARG A 32 -10.52 -6.90 -20.23
N THR A 33 -11.28 -7.98 -20.41
CA THR A 33 -12.73 -7.94 -20.56
C THR A 33 -13.44 -8.06 -19.21
N PRO A 34 -14.59 -7.39 -18.99
CA PRO A 34 -15.35 -7.49 -17.74
C PRO A 34 -15.75 -8.94 -17.39
N ALA A 35 -16.16 -9.73 -18.38
CA ALA A 35 -16.53 -11.13 -18.20
C ALA A 35 -15.35 -12.00 -17.74
N GLY A 36 -14.17 -11.80 -18.35
CA GLY A 36 -12.96 -12.53 -17.94
C GLY A 36 -12.49 -12.18 -16.53
N LYS A 37 -12.66 -10.92 -16.10
CA LYS A 37 -12.38 -10.52 -14.72
C LYS A 37 -13.30 -11.20 -13.72
N TRP A 38 -14.59 -11.28 -14.02
CA TRP A 38 -15.57 -11.92 -13.15
C TRP A 38 -15.28 -13.42 -12.97
N VAL A 39 -14.99 -14.14 -14.07
CA VAL A 39 -14.62 -15.56 -14.01
C VAL A 39 -13.32 -15.77 -13.23
N PHE A 40 -12.33 -14.90 -13.41
CA PHE A 40 -11.08 -14.97 -12.63
C PHE A 40 -11.33 -14.76 -11.14
N ASP A 41 -12.11 -13.74 -10.77
CA ASP A 41 -12.42 -13.43 -9.38
C ASP A 41 -13.20 -14.58 -8.69
N GLU A 42 -14.16 -15.18 -9.40
CA GLU A 42 -14.89 -16.35 -8.93
C GLU A 42 -13.96 -17.54 -8.64
N VAL A 43 -13.05 -17.84 -9.58
CA VAL A 43 -12.08 -18.95 -9.42
C VAL A 43 -11.11 -18.67 -8.27
N MET A 44 -10.53 -17.47 -8.21
CA MET A 44 -9.59 -17.09 -7.15
C MET A 44 -10.26 -17.12 -5.77
N THR A 45 -11.51 -16.66 -5.67
CA THR A 45 -12.28 -16.72 -4.42
C THR A 45 -12.55 -18.16 -4.01
N SER A 46 -12.92 -19.03 -4.95
CA SER A 46 -13.14 -20.46 -4.67
C SER A 46 -11.86 -21.18 -4.25
N GLU A 47 -10.72 -20.89 -4.88
CA GLU A 47 -9.44 -21.50 -4.52
C GLU A 47 -8.92 -20.97 -3.18
N ALA A 48 -9.10 -19.67 -2.89
CA ALA A 48 -8.77 -19.10 -1.59
C ALA A 48 -9.58 -19.76 -0.48
N ASP A 49 -10.89 -19.95 -0.67
CA ASP A 49 -11.76 -20.60 0.31
C ASP A 49 -11.26 -22.02 0.66
N LYS A 50 -10.85 -22.79 -0.34
CA LYS A 50 -10.25 -24.14 -0.13
C LYS A 50 -8.98 -24.09 0.74
N ILE A 51 -8.12 -23.10 0.52
CA ILE A 51 -6.88 -22.93 1.29
C ILE A 51 -7.18 -22.51 2.73
N PHE A 52 -8.07 -21.55 2.94
CA PHE A 52 -8.36 -21.03 4.28
C PHE A 52 -9.24 -21.96 5.13
N THR A 53 -9.97 -22.88 4.50
CA THR A 53 -10.73 -23.92 5.21
C THR A 53 -9.81 -25.02 5.76
N GLN A 54 -8.69 -25.28 5.09
CA GLN A 54 -7.63 -26.17 5.58
C GLN A 54 -6.66 -25.35 6.44
N ARG A 55 -7.01 -25.14 7.71
CA ARG A 55 -6.08 -24.56 8.70
C ARG A 55 -4.92 -25.51 8.94
N GLU A 56 -3.91 -25.42 8.09
CA GLU A 56 -2.58 -25.92 8.40
C GLU A 56 -2.01 -24.98 9.49
N GLU A 57 -1.71 -25.52 10.67
CA GLU A 57 -1.09 -24.75 11.75
C GLU A 57 0.28 -24.26 11.29
N ILE A 58 0.37 -22.96 10.98
CA ILE A 58 1.65 -22.34 10.62
C ILE A 58 2.58 -22.47 11.82
N GLU A 59 3.70 -23.19 11.64
CA GLU A 59 4.70 -23.34 12.69
C GLU A 59 5.16 -21.96 13.21
N PRO A 60 5.18 -21.74 14.54
CA PRO A 60 5.44 -20.42 15.15
C PRO A 60 6.82 -19.85 14.81
N ALA A 61 7.79 -20.70 14.46
CA ALA A 61 9.12 -20.30 14.01
C ALA A 61 9.11 -19.57 12.64
N VAL A 62 8.18 -19.91 11.74
CA VAL A 62 8.05 -19.27 10.43
C VAL A 62 7.38 -17.90 10.57
N SER A 63 6.35 -17.81 11.40
CA SER A 63 5.64 -16.55 11.71
C SER A 63 6.58 -15.49 12.30
N THR A 64 7.36 -15.86 13.32
CA THR A 64 8.32 -14.93 13.96
C THR A 64 9.40 -14.44 13.00
N ARG A 65 9.89 -15.30 12.09
CA ARG A 65 10.86 -14.91 11.06
C ARG A 65 10.28 -13.94 10.04
N LEU A 66 9.04 -14.15 9.60
CA LEU A 66 8.35 -13.25 8.66
C LEU A 66 8.06 -11.89 9.30
N LEU A 67 7.60 -11.88 10.55
CA LEU A 67 7.40 -10.64 11.32
C LEU A 67 8.71 -9.88 11.54
N GLY A 68 9.82 -10.60 11.78
CA GLY A 68 11.16 -10.00 11.87
C GLY A 68 11.54 -9.25 10.58
N ARG A 69 11.38 -9.89 9.42
CA ARG A 69 11.68 -9.28 8.10
C ARG A 69 10.77 -8.09 7.78
N LEU A 70 9.48 -8.16 8.12
CA LEU A 70 8.57 -7.03 7.95
C LEU A 70 8.97 -5.84 8.80
N ARG A 71 9.37 -6.07 10.06
CA ARG A 71 9.88 -5.04 10.95
C ARG A 71 11.17 -4.41 10.43
N GLU A 72 12.11 -5.21 9.95
CA GLU A 72 13.36 -4.72 9.35
C GLU A 72 13.08 -3.83 8.13
N ASN A 73 12.15 -4.22 7.26
CA ASN A 73 11.80 -3.42 6.07
C ASN A 73 11.09 -2.11 6.42
N MET A 74 10.14 -2.10 7.38
CA MET A 74 9.50 -0.85 7.83
C MET A 74 10.49 0.11 8.48
N VAL A 75 11.39 -0.40 9.33
CA VAL A 75 12.42 0.44 9.99
C VAL A 75 13.43 1.01 8.99
N SER A 76 13.67 0.30 7.88
CA SER A 76 14.58 0.75 6.82
C SER A 76 13.99 1.91 6.01
N GLU A 77 12.67 1.97 5.83
CA GLU A 77 12.00 3.12 5.19
C GLU A 77 11.97 4.36 6.10
N ASP A 78 11.76 4.19 7.41
CA ASP A 78 11.76 5.31 8.36
C ASP A 78 13.14 5.95 8.55
N ALA A 79 14.23 5.19 8.36
CA ALA A 79 15.60 5.69 8.49
C ALA A 79 16.07 6.55 7.30
N ALA A 80 15.38 6.49 6.15
CA ALA A 80 15.73 7.26 4.96
C ALA A 80 14.93 8.59 4.82
N GLY A 81 13.94 8.83 5.68
CA GLY A 81 12.94 9.89 5.49
C GLY A 81 12.86 11.02 6.51
N GLU A 82 13.44 10.91 7.72
CA GLU A 82 13.31 11.97 8.74
C GLU A 82 14.65 12.70 8.99
N HIS A 83 15.06 13.55 8.04
CA HIS A 83 15.77 14.78 8.42
C HIS A 83 14.76 15.68 9.15
N ARG A 84 14.52 15.42 10.44
CA ARG A 84 13.87 16.38 11.35
C ARG A 84 14.78 17.60 11.47
N THR A 85 14.67 18.53 10.53
CA THR A 85 15.23 19.85 10.68
C THR A 85 14.52 20.53 11.85
N PRO A 86 15.24 21.02 12.87
CA PRO A 86 14.61 21.67 14.01
C PRO A 86 13.76 22.86 13.53
N PHE A 87 12.55 22.95 14.06
CA PHE A 87 11.46 23.87 13.66
C PHE A 87 11.90 25.36 13.61
N TYR A 88 12.98 25.70 14.30
CA TYR A 88 13.55 27.05 14.39
C TYR A 88 14.36 27.49 13.17
N ARG A 89 14.62 26.59 12.19
CA ARG A 89 15.39 26.89 10.98
C ARG A 89 14.51 27.24 9.77
N ASN A 90 13.22 27.52 9.96
CA ASN A 90 12.38 28.05 8.89
C ASN A 90 12.40 29.59 8.93
N ARG A 91 13.00 30.21 7.90
CA ARG A 91 13.06 31.69 7.74
C ARG A 91 11.69 32.35 7.89
N ASN A 92 10.64 31.69 7.43
CA ASN A 92 9.26 32.18 7.52
C ASN A 92 8.76 32.28 8.97
N PHE A 93 9.23 31.41 9.88
CA PHE A 93 8.86 31.45 11.29
C PHE A 93 9.51 32.63 12.02
N VAL A 94 10.78 32.93 11.71
CA VAL A 94 11.49 34.09 12.26
C VAL A 94 10.82 35.40 11.79
N VAL A 95 10.40 35.46 10.52
CA VAL A 95 9.66 36.61 9.98
C VAL A 95 8.28 36.75 10.65
N ALA A 96 7.56 35.64 10.86
CA ALA A 96 6.26 35.68 11.54
C ALA A 96 6.38 36.12 13.01
N ALA A 97 7.38 35.62 13.73
CA ALA A 97 7.61 35.97 15.14
C ALA A 97 8.02 37.44 15.31
N THR A 98 8.87 37.96 14.43
CA THR A 98 9.28 39.37 14.46
C THR A 98 8.14 40.31 14.08
N ALA A 99 7.29 39.94 13.10
CA ALA A 99 6.10 40.70 12.75
C ALA A 99 5.09 40.76 13.91
N ALA A 100 4.87 39.65 14.61
CA ALA A 100 3.96 39.60 15.77
C ALA A 100 4.47 40.46 16.93
N LEU A 101 5.77 40.44 17.22
CA LEU A 101 6.38 41.28 18.26
C LEU A 101 6.29 42.77 17.93
N ALA A 102 6.52 43.15 16.67
CA ALA A 102 6.39 44.53 16.23
C ALA A 102 4.94 45.05 16.36
N LEU A 103 3.96 44.21 16.03
CA LEU A 103 2.54 44.52 16.18
C LEU A 103 2.15 44.72 17.66
N LEU A 104 2.63 43.85 18.55
CA LEU A 104 2.38 43.99 20.00
C LEU A 104 3.04 45.23 20.58
N ALA A 105 4.25 45.58 20.15
CA ALA A 105 4.92 46.81 20.58
C ALA A 105 4.15 48.06 20.12
N LEU A 106 3.67 48.09 18.87
CA LEU A 106 2.84 49.19 18.38
C LEU A 106 1.51 49.30 19.14
N LEU A 107 0.87 48.19 19.47
CA LEU A 107 -0.35 48.15 20.26
C LEU A 107 -0.12 48.65 21.70
N ALA A 108 0.99 48.27 22.32
CA ALA A 108 1.36 48.74 23.65
C ALA A 108 1.64 50.25 23.66
N ILE A 109 2.36 50.77 22.65
CA ILE A 109 2.61 52.21 22.51
C ILE A 109 1.31 52.98 22.26
N TYR A 110 0.41 52.43 21.44
CA TYR A 110 -0.90 53.03 21.17
C TYR A 110 -1.77 53.10 22.43
N TRP A 111 -1.76 52.06 23.26
CA TRP A 111 -2.46 52.03 24.55
C TRP A 111 -1.83 52.96 25.59
N LEU A 112 -0.51 53.13 25.57
CA LEU A 112 0.18 54.01 26.51
C LEU A 112 0.01 55.51 26.18
N ARG A 113 -0.34 55.82 24.92
CA ARG A 113 -0.47 57.19 24.41
C ARG A 113 -1.93 57.68 24.36
N ARG A 114 -2.88 56.80 24.68
CA ARG A 114 -4.31 57.09 24.82
C ARG A 114 -4.65 57.24 26.30
#